data_AF-A0A9E5M713-F1
#
_entry.id   AF-A0A9E5M713-F1
#
_cell.length_a   1.000
_cell.length_b   1.000
_cell.length_c   1.000
_cell.angle_alpha   90.00
_cell.angle_beta   90.00
_cell.angle_gamma   90.00
#
_symmetry.space_group_name_H-M   'P 1'
#
loop_
_entity.id
_entity.type
_entity.pdbx_description
1 polymer ?
#
loop_
_entity_poly.entity_id
_entity_poly.type
_entity_poly.pdbx_seq_one_letter_code
_entity_poly.pdbx_strand_id
1 'polypeptide(L)'
;YSLATEIADFLSKTGVPFSLAHEIAGECVKFCEKNSIELDQMSDQQLLAIHPNLTHEVKKFLNVSGAVSSRTSAMGTSRNSVFAAINKLNQDIMGVEKEIASLRKQFSGMINP
;
A
#
# COMPACT_ATOMS: atom_id res chain seq x y z
N TYR A 1 -16.97 -2.06 2.92
CA TYR A 1 -16.28 -1.37 1.81
C TYR A 1 -14.79 -1.15 2.10
N SER A 2 -13.93 -2.18 1.94
CA SER A 2 -12.51 -2.11 2.30
C SER A 2 -11.66 -1.17 1.42
N LEU A 3 -12.16 -0.81 0.23
CA LEU A 3 -11.45 0.04 -0.74
C LEU A 3 -11.78 1.54 -0.60
N ALA A 4 -12.65 1.92 0.36
CA ALA A 4 -13.03 3.33 0.56
C ALA A 4 -11.81 4.22 0.88
N THR A 5 -10.80 3.70 1.56
CA THR A 5 -9.55 4.42 1.85
C THR A 5 -8.80 4.82 0.57
N GLU A 6 -8.90 4.05 -0.53
CA GLU A 6 -8.27 4.43 -1.79
C GLU A 6 -8.85 5.72 -2.37
N ILE A 7 -10.15 5.97 -2.15
CA ILE A 7 -10.83 7.21 -2.55
C ILE A 7 -10.27 8.38 -1.75
N ALA A 8 -10.15 8.23 -0.44
CA ALA A 8 -9.60 9.26 0.44
C ALA A 8 -8.14 9.58 0.09
N ASP A 9 -7.32 8.54 -0.15
CA ASP A 9 -5.92 8.70 -0.58
C ASP A 9 -5.80 9.40 -1.93
N PHE A 10 -6.65 9.02 -2.90
CA PHE A 10 -6.69 9.62 -4.23
C PHE A 10 -7.04 11.12 -4.17
N LEU A 11 -8.07 11.47 -3.41
CA LEU A 11 -8.46 12.87 -3.19
C LEU A 11 -7.36 13.65 -2.46
N SER A 12 -6.73 13.05 -1.45
CA SER A 12 -5.63 13.68 -0.72
C SER A 12 -4.43 13.97 -1.62
N LYS A 13 -4.10 13.04 -2.53
CA LYS A 13 -3.04 13.23 -3.54
C LYS A 13 -3.37 14.30 -4.58
N THR A 14 -4.65 14.59 -4.82
CA THR A 14 -5.09 15.66 -5.73
C THR A 14 -5.29 17.01 -5.03
N GLY A 15 -4.92 17.12 -3.75
CA GLY A 15 -4.91 18.38 -3.00
C GLY A 15 -6.11 18.61 -2.08
N VAL A 16 -7.03 17.64 -1.95
CA VAL A 16 -8.14 17.72 -1.00
C VAL A 16 -7.63 17.44 0.42
N PRO A 17 -7.94 18.26 1.44
CA PRO A 17 -7.56 17.95 2.82
C PRO A 17 -8.09 16.57 3.25
N PHE A 18 -7.27 15.78 3.95
CA PHE A 18 -7.61 14.39 4.29
C PHE A 18 -8.94 14.25 5.05
N SER A 19 -9.27 15.19 5.94
CA SER A 19 -10.55 15.20 6.64
C SER A 19 -11.75 15.26 5.69
N LEU A 20 -11.69 16.12 4.68
CA LEU A 20 -12.72 16.25 3.65
C LEU A 20 -12.70 15.04 2.71
N ALA A 21 -11.52 14.56 2.33
CA ALA A 21 -11.37 13.36 1.51
C ALA A 21 -11.99 12.12 2.16
N HIS A 22 -11.83 11.98 3.48
CA HIS A 22 -12.44 10.91 4.27
C HIS A 22 -13.97 11.03 4.31
N GLU A 23 -14.50 12.24 4.48
CA GLU A 23 -15.95 12.49 4.43
C GLU A 23 -16.54 12.12 3.06
N ILE A 24 -15.92 12.58 1.97
CA ILE A 24 -16.32 12.26 0.60
C ILE A 24 -16.27 10.74 0.34
N ALA A 25 -15.23 10.04 0.81
CA ALA A 25 -15.17 8.59 0.70
C ALA A 25 -16.35 7.91 1.44
N GLY A 26 -16.75 8.46 2.60
CA GLY A 26 -17.95 8.02 3.31
C GLY A 26 -19.24 8.28 2.54
N GLU A 27 -19.35 9.38 1.79
CA GLU A 27 -20.49 9.65 0.90
C GLU A 27 -20.56 8.64 -0.25
N CYS A 28 -19.43 8.29 -0.87
CA CYS A 28 -19.37 7.22 -1.87
C CYS A 28 -19.87 5.89 -1.32
N VAL A 29 -19.47 5.52 -0.09
CA VAL A 29 -19.94 4.30 0.58
C VAL A 29 -21.45 4.36 0.82
N LYS A 30 -21.98 5.45 1.36
CA LYS A 30 -23.43 5.62 1.57
C LYS A 30 -24.21 5.53 0.26
N PHE A 31 -23.68 6.11 -0.82
CA PHE A 31 -24.28 6.01 -2.14
C PHE A 31 -24.32 4.55 -2.62
N CYS A 32 -23.22 3.83 -2.46
CA CYS A 32 -23.13 2.40 -2.81
C CYS A 32 -24.12 1.55 -2.02
N GLU A 33 -24.20 1.74 -0.70
CA GLU A 33 -25.15 1.04 0.17
C GLU A 33 -26.59 1.29 -0.23
N LYS A 34 -26.95 2.55 -0.53
CA LYS A 34 -28.31 2.92 -0.94
C LYS A 34 -28.74 2.29 -2.26
N ASN A 35 -27.79 2.10 -3.19
CA ASN A 35 -28.06 1.57 -4.52
C ASN A 35 -27.73 0.07 -4.64
N SER A 36 -27.28 -0.57 -3.56
CA SER A 36 -26.84 -1.97 -3.54
C SER A 36 -25.77 -2.28 -4.59
N ILE A 37 -24.78 -1.38 -4.72
CA ILE A 37 -23.64 -1.52 -5.64
C ILE A 37 -22.32 -1.48 -4.86
N GLU A 38 -21.24 -1.90 -5.53
CA GLU A 38 -19.87 -1.76 -5.03
C GLU A 38 -19.21 -0.45 -5.52
N LEU A 39 -18.11 -0.04 -4.87
CA LEU A 39 -17.43 1.23 -5.19
C LEU A 39 -16.89 1.26 -6.64
N ASP A 40 -16.44 0.12 -7.16
CA ASP A 40 -15.94 -0.02 -8.54
C ASP A 40 -17.05 0.01 -9.60
N GLN A 41 -18.29 -0.21 -9.18
CA GLN A 41 -19.48 -0.19 -10.03
C GLN A 41 -20.07 1.22 -10.20
N MET A 42 -19.62 2.21 -9.42
CA MET A 42 -20.06 3.59 -9.57
C MET A 42 -19.69 4.13 -10.96
N SER A 43 -20.62 4.79 -11.64
CA SER A 43 -20.34 5.44 -12.91
C SER A 43 -19.49 6.70 -12.72
N ASP A 44 -18.79 7.13 -13.77
CA ASP A 44 -17.97 8.33 -13.70
C ASP A 44 -18.82 9.58 -13.42
N GLN A 45 -20.07 9.59 -13.91
CA GLN A 45 -21.04 10.64 -13.59
C GLN A 45 -21.43 10.63 -12.11
N GLN A 46 -21.63 9.46 -11.50
CA GLN A 46 -21.95 9.34 -10.08
C GLN A 46 -20.78 9.80 -9.20
N LEU A 47 -19.56 9.44 -9.58
CA LEU A 47 -18.34 9.87 -8.90
C LEU A 47 -18.17 11.40 -8.98
N LEU A 48 -18.31 11.98 -10.17
CA LEU A 48 -18.22 13.43 -10.39
C LEU A 48 -19.36 14.20 -9.69
N ALA A 49 -20.53 13.60 -9.56
CA ALA A 49 -21.65 14.20 -8.83
C ALA A 49 -21.40 14.30 -7.32
N ILE A 50 -20.57 13.41 -6.75
CA ILE A 50 -20.15 13.50 -5.36
C ILE A 50 -19.03 14.53 -5.20
N HIS A 51 -17.98 14.46 -6.02
CA HIS A 51 -16.90 15.44 -5.96
C HIS A 51 -16.18 15.61 -7.32
N PRO A 52 -15.89 16.85 -7.76
CA PRO A 52 -15.31 17.10 -9.09
C PRO A 52 -13.92 16.47 -9.29
N ASN A 53 -13.16 16.26 -8.21
CA ASN A 53 -11.85 15.60 -8.30
C ASN A 53 -11.94 14.07 -8.41
N LEU A 54 -13.11 13.44 -8.25
CA LEU A 54 -13.28 11.99 -8.42
C LEU A 54 -13.41 11.61 -9.90
N THR A 55 -12.29 11.75 -10.62
CA THR A 55 -12.20 11.37 -12.02
C THR A 55 -12.13 9.85 -12.19
N HIS A 56 -12.27 9.38 -13.44
CA HIS A 56 -12.17 7.95 -13.79
C HIS A 56 -10.90 7.27 -13.26
N GLU A 57 -9.81 8.02 -13.06
CA GLU A 57 -8.54 7.52 -12.56
C GLU A 57 -8.66 6.81 -11.20
N VAL A 58 -9.62 7.21 -10.35
CA VAL A 58 -9.83 6.57 -9.05
C VAL A 58 -10.16 5.07 -9.19
N LYS A 59 -10.86 4.68 -10.27
CA LYS A 59 -11.28 3.29 -10.52
C LYS A 59 -10.11 2.33 -10.67
N LYS A 60 -8.93 2.83 -11.07
CA LYS A 60 -7.70 2.03 -11.15
C LYS A 60 -7.30 1.45 -9.78
N PHE A 61 -7.69 2.13 -8.69
CA PHE A 61 -7.39 1.72 -7.31
C PHE A 61 -8.56 1.00 -6.63
N LEU A 62 -9.78 1.06 -7.19
CA LEU A 62 -10.96 0.39 -6.65
C LEU A 62 -11.01 -1.11 -6.97
N ASN A 63 -9.86 -1.77 -6.90
CA ASN A 63 -9.76 -3.22 -6.95
C ASN A 63 -8.57 -3.68 -6.10
N VAL A 64 -8.55 -4.95 -5.70
CA VAL A 64 -7.53 -5.49 -4.80
C VAL A 64 -6.11 -5.28 -5.35
N SER A 65 -5.90 -5.53 -6.64
CA SER A 65 -4.58 -5.40 -7.27
C SER A 65 -4.09 -3.95 -7.26
N GLY A 66 -4.98 -3.00 -7.59
CA GLY A 66 -4.71 -1.57 -7.58
C GLY A 66 -4.37 -1.06 -6.18
N ALA A 67 -5.17 -1.44 -5.17
CA ALA A 67 -4.94 -1.07 -3.78
C ALA A 67 -3.61 -1.63 -3.24
N VAL A 68 -3.30 -2.90 -3.50
CA VAL A 68 -2.01 -3.49 -3.08
C VAL A 68 -0.83 -2.81 -3.76
N SER A 69 -0.97 -2.52 -5.06
CA SER A 69 0.08 -1.86 -5.85
C SER A 69 0.30 -0.41 -5.45
N SER A 70 -0.70 0.28 -4.89
CA SER A 70 -0.61 1.68 -4.45
C SER A 70 0.25 1.87 -3.19
N ARG A 71 0.47 0.80 -2.41
CA ARG A 71 1.24 0.81 -1.15
C ARG A 71 2.75 0.70 -1.38
N THR A 72 3.33 1.78 -1.90
CA THR A 72 4.75 1.86 -2.30
C THR A 72 5.69 2.44 -1.25
N SER A 73 5.21 2.74 -0.04
CA SER A 73 6.05 3.19 1.07
C SER A 73 7.11 2.14 1.45
N ALA A 74 8.11 2.55 2.23
CA ALA A 74 9.03 1.60 2.85
C ALA A 74 8.24 0.54 3.62
N MET A 75 8.61 -0.73 3.45
CA MET A 75 7.88 -1.90 3.99
C MET A 75 6.41 -2.00 3.58
N GLY A 76 5.99 -1.31 2.52
CA GLY A 76 4.64 -1.41 1.96
C GLY A 76 4.36 -2.77 1.30
N THR A 77 3.09 -2.99 0.95
CA THR A 77 2.63 -4.27 0.37
C THR A 77 2.77 -4.33 -1.15
N SER A 78 3.21 -3.25 -1.81
CA SER A 78 3.46 -3.31 -3.25
C SER A 78 4.54 -4.34 -3.57
N ARG A 79 4.45 -4.97 -4.74
CA ARG A 79 5.47 -5.92 -5.22
C ARG A 79 6.89 -5.34 -5.11
N ASN A 80 7.07 -4.09 -5.50
CA ASN A 80 8.37 -3.41 -5.44
C ASN A 80 8.86 -3.25 -4.00
N SER A 81 7.99 -2.83 -3.08
CA SER A 81 8.31 -2.70 -1.65
C SER A 81 8.68 -4.05 -1.03
N VAL A 82 7.97 -5.11 -1.36
CA VAL A 82 8.25 -6.47 -0.88
C VAL A 82 9.59 -6.99 -1.42
N PHE A 83 9.88 -6.79 -2.71
CA PHE A 83 11.19 -7.15 -3.27
C PHE A 83 12.33 -6.37 -2.60
N ALA A 84 12.14 -5.07 -2.34
CA ALA A 84 13.13 -4.29 -1.62
C ALA A 84 13.37 -4.83 -0.21
N ALA A 85 12.31 -5.23 0.51
CA ALA A 85 12.41 -5.84 1.83
C ALA A 85 13.15 -7.19 1.80
N ILE A 86 12.84 -8.06 0.83
CA ILE A 86 13.53 -9.35 0.64
C ILE A 86 15.02 -9.13 0.35
N ASN A 87 15.35 -8.21 -0.54
CA ASN A 87 16.74 -7.90 -0.87
C ASN A 87 17.52 -7.37 0.34
N LYS A 88 16.88 -6.50 1.13
CA LYS A 88 17.48 -5.98 2.37
C LYS A 88 17.72 -7.11 3.37
N LEU A 89 16.73 -7.98 3.58
CA LEU A 89 16.87 -9.12 4.48
C LEU A 89 17.99 -10.08 4.05
N ASN A 90 18.12 -10.36 2.75
CA ASN A 90 19.20 -11.18 2.24
C ASN A 90 20.58 -10.56 2.51
N GLN A 91 20.73 -9.24 2.36
CA GLN A 91 21.98 -8.54 2.72
C GLN A 91 22.28 -8.65 4.21
N ASP A 92 21.26 -8.52 5.05
CA ASP A 92 21.41 -8.61 6.51
C ASP A 92 21.81 -10.04 6.94
N ILE A 93 21.19 -11.07 6.36
CA ILE A 93 21.56 -12.48 6.56
C ILE A 93 23.02 -12.71 6.16
N MET A 94 23.44 -12.24 4.99
CA MET A 94 24.84 -12.37 4.53
C MET A 94 25.82 -11.68 5.48
N GLY A 95 25.43 -10.57 6.11
CA GLY A 95 26.24 -9.88 7.11
C GLY A 95 26.44 -10.74 8.35
N VAL A 96 25.35 -11.29 8.89
CA VAL A 96 25.36 -12.17 10.07
C VAL A 96 26.15 -13.46 9.80
N GLU A 97 26.00 -14.07 8.63
CA GLU A 97 26.77 -15.27 8.25
C GLU A 97 28.28 -15.03 8.24
N LYS A 98 28.72 -13.86 7.75
CA LYS A 98 30.14 -13.47 7.78
C LYS A 98 30.67 -13.31 9.20
N GLU A 99 29.87 -12.70 10.08
CA GLU A 99 30.24 -12.53 11.49
C GLU A 99 30.37 -13.88 12.19
N ILE A 100 29.39 -14.77 12.02
CA ILE A 100 29.42 -16.15 12.55
C ILE A 100 30.66 -16.90 12.04
N ALA A 101 30.98 -16.80 10.75
CA ALA A 101 32.15 -17.46 10.17
C ALA A 101 33.47 -16.94 10.78
N SER A 102 33.57 -15.62 10.99
CA SER A 102 34.71 -14.98 11.63
C SER A 102 34.91 -15.47 13.06
N LEU A 103 33.84 -15.49 13.85
CA LEU A 103 33.86 -15.98 15.24
C LEU A 103 34.26 -17.45 15.31
N ARG A 104 33.67 -18.32 14.46
CA ARG A 104 34.02 -19.75 14.41
C ARG A 104 35.52 -19.97 14.16
N LYS A 105 36.11 -19.21 13.24
CA LYS A 105 37.55 -19.28 12.94
C LYS A 105 38.40 -18.87 14.14
N GLN A 106 38.01 -17.79 14.83
CA GLN A 106 38.71 -17.32 16.03
C GLN A 106 38.69 -18.37 17.15
N PHE A 107 37.52 -18.95 17.45
CA PHE A 107 37.41 -19.97 18.50
C PHE A 107 38.15 -21.26 18.16
N SER A 108 38.13 -21.70 16.89
CA SER A 108 38.87 -22.91 16.49
C SER A 108 40.39 -22.76 16.61
N GLY A 109 40.94 -21.56 16.41
CA GLY A 109 42.36 -21.29 16.61
C GLY A 109 42.79 -21.17 18.08
N MET A 110 41.85 -20.96 19.01
CA MET A 110 42.12 -20.93 20.45
C MET A 110 42.12 -22.33 21.09
N ILE A 111 41.49 -23.32 20.45
CA ILE A 111 41.30 -24.67 21.00
C ILE A 111 42.38 -25.66 20.51
N ASN A 112 43.10 -25.33 19.43
CA ASN A 112 44.28 -26.09 18.98
C ASN A 112 45.57 -25.31 19.28
N PRO A 113 46.29 -25.61 20.38
CA PRO A 113 47.61 -25.04 20.68
C PRO A 113 48.72 -25.57 19.75
#